data_AF-A0A1H2SMB9-F1
#
_entry.id   AF-A0A1H2SMB9-F1
#
_cell.length_a   1.000
_cell.length_b   1.000
_cell.length_c   1.000
_cell.angle_alpha   90.00
_cell.angle_beta   90.00
_cell.angle_gamma   90.00
#
_symmetry.space_group_name_H-M   'P 1'
#
loop_
_entity.id
_entity.type
_entity.pdbx_description
1 polymer ?
#
loop_
_entity_poly.entity_id
_entity_poly.type
_entity_poly.pdbx_seq_one_letter_code
_entity_poly.pdbx_strand_id
1 'polypeptide(L)' 'MNPYQPSMIAEWVTPEHKRAVWEALAPPARLDLAGIAAATGLHGSIVNEIWAEGSAKGRLRLVDQGPGFRWIERVEDAA' A
#
# COMPACT_ATOMS: atom_id res chain seq x y z
N MET A 1 17.66 -6.55 2.20
CA MET A 1 16.33 -6.00 2.52
C MET A 1 16.09 -6.21 4.00
N ASN A 2 15.69 -5.18 4.73
CA ASN A 2 15.31 -5.33 6.14
C ASN A 2 14.04 -6.19 6.19
N PRO A 3 13.97 -7.28 6.98
CA PRO A 3 12.75 -8.08 7.06
C PRO A 3 11.59 -7.23 7.57
N TYR A 4 10.39 -7.48 7.03
CA TYR A 4 9.16 -6.88 7.57
C TYR A 4 9.01 -7.26 9.04
N GLN A 5 8.90 -6.24 9.90
CA GLN A 5 8.55 -6.38 11.31
C GLN A 5 7.14 -5.82 11.50
N PRO A 6 6.14 -6.67 11.78
CA PRO A 6 4.76 -6.20 11.96
C PRO A 6 4.65 -5.28 13.18
N SER A 7 3.84 -4.23 13.06
CA SER A 7 3.45 -3.44 14.24
C SER A 7 2.27 -4.09 14.98
N MET A 8 1.86 -3.53 16.13
CA MET A 8 0.64 -3.96 16.82
C MET A 8 -0.63 -3.83 15.94
N ILE A 9 -0.58 -2.97 14.91
CA ILE A 9 -1.69 -2.77 13.96
C ILE A 9 -1.90 -4.01 13.10
N ALA A 10 -0.87 -4.82 12.86
CA ALA A 10 -0.94 -6.01 12.02
C ALA A 10 -2.04 -7.01 12.47
N GLU A 11 -2.30 -7.07 13.77
CA GLU A 11 -3.36 -7.92 14.36
C GLU A 11 -4.77 -7.48 13.94
N TRP A 12 -4.94 -6.22 13.51
CA TRP A 12 -6.22 -5.66 13.05
C TRP A 12 -6.33 -5.63 11.51
N VAL A 13 -5.29 -6.08 10.79
CA VAL A 13 -5.30 -6.15 9.34
C VAL A 13 -5.98 -7.45 8.89
N THR A 14 -7.10 -7.33 8.19
CA THR A 14 -7.83 -8.48 7.62
C THR A 14 -7.44 -8.73 6.16
N PRO A 15 -7.74 -9.92 5.61
CA PRO A 15 -7.63 -10.17 4.17
C PRO A 15 -8.43 -9.17 3.33
N GLU A 16 -9.61 -8.75 3.79
CA GLU A 16 -10.46 -7.76 3.12
C GLU A 16 -9.79 -6.39 3.07
N HIS A 17 -9.09 -5.96 4.14
CA HIS A 17 -8.31 -4.71 4.10
C HIS A 17 -7.21 -4.77 3.04
N LYS A 18 -6.48 -5.90 2.98
CA LYS A 18 -5.44 -6.11 1.96
C LYS A 18 -6.01 -6.08 0.55
N ARG A 19 -7.17 -6.73 0.34
CA ARG A 19 -7.87 -6.74 -0.95
C ARG A 19 -8.33 -5.33 -1.35
N ALA A 20 -8.94 -4.57 -0.44
CA ALA A 20 -9.39 -3.21 -0.70
C ALA A 20 -8.23 -2.27 -1.07
N VAL A 21 -7.10 -2.33 -0.33
CA VAL A 21 -5.88 -1.58 -0.67
C VAL A 21 -5.33 -2.02 -2.01
N TRP A 22 -5.27 -3.33 -2.27
CA TRP A 22 -4.83 -3.84 -3.56
C TRP A 22 -5.71 -3.25 -4.67
N GLU A 23 -7.03 -3.46 -4.63
CA GLU A 23 -8.02 -2.95 -5.58
C GLU A 23 -7.88 -1.45 -5.84
N ALA A 24 -7.72 -0.62 -4.80
CA ALA A 24 -7.53 0.84 -4.92
C ALA A 24 -6.27 1.23 -5.71
N LEU A 25 -5.26 0.36 -5.75
CA LEU A 25 -4.01 0.55 -6.48
C LEU A 25 -4.03 -0.01 -7.91
N ALA A 26 -5.17 -0.50 -8.41
CA ALA A 26 -5.28 -0.96 -9.79
C ALA A 26 -4.95 0.19 -10.76
N PRO A 27 -4.17 -0.04 -11.83
CA PRO A 27 -4.01 0.97 -12.89
C PRO A 27 -5.39 1.45 -13.41
N PRO A 28 -5.56 2.75 -13.69
CA PRO A 28 -4.54 3.80 -13.77
C PRO A 28 -4.34 4.61 -12.47
N ALA A 29 -4.69 4.07 -11.29
CA ALA A 29 -4.66 4.80 -10.03
C ALA A 29 -3.26 5.37 -9.71
N ARG A 30 -3.24 6.61 -9.20
CA ARG A 30 -2.05 7.30 -8.68
C ARG A 30 -2.36 7.87 -7.30
N LEU A 31 -2.33 7.00 -6.29
CA LEU A 31 -2.69 7.35 -4.91
C LEU A 31 -1.47 7.26 -3.98
N ASP A 32 -1.34 8.21 -3.07
CA ASP A 32 -0.48 8.08 -1.89
C ASP A 32 -1.25 7.40 -0.74
N LEU A 33 -0.61 7.26 0.43
CA LEU A 33 -1.24 6.62 1.60
C LEU A 33 -2.56 7.31 2.01
N ALA A 34 -2.64 8.63 1.92
CA ALA A 34 -3.83 9.39 2.27
C ALA A 34 -4.95 9.16 1.24
N GLY A 35 -4.60 9.16 -0.06
CA GLY A 35 -5.51 8.83 -1.14
C GLY A 35 -6.07 7.41 -1.04
N ILE A 36 -5.24 6.43 -0.68
CA ILE A 36 -5.70 5.04 -0.46
C ILE A 36 -6.67 4.96 0.72
N ALA A 37 -6.36 5.63 1.84
CA ALA A 37 -7.24 5.68 3.00
C ALA A 37 -8.61 6.29 2.64
N ALA A 38 -8.62 7.40 1.90
CA ALA A 38 -9.84 8.04 1.43
C ALA A 38 -10.64 7.13 0.47
N ALA A 39 -9.98 6.45 -0.46
CA ALA A 39 -10.62 5.58 -1.45
C ALA A 39 -11.22 4.30 -0.84
N THR A 40 -10.59 3.77 0.21
CA THR A 40 -11.00 2.50 0.84
C THR A 40 -11.87 2.70 2.09
N GLY A 41 -11.91 3.91 2.64
CA GLY A 41 -12.53 4.20 3.94
C GLY A 41 -11.76 3.62 5.13
N LEU A 42 -10.55 3.07 4.91
CA LEU A 42 -9.73 2.49 5.95
C LEU A 42 -8.97 3.55 6.74
N HIS A 43 -8.69 3.27 8.00
CA HIS A 43 -7.83 4.11 8.82
C HIS A 43 -6.39 4.11 8.28
N GLY A 44 -5.72 5.26 8.31
CA GLY A 44 -4.39 5.43 7.74
C GLY A 44 -3.33 4.48 8.31
N SER A 45 -3.47 4.05 9.57
CA SER A 45 -2.56 3.07 10.17
C SER A 45 -2.67 1.68 9.53
N ILE A 46 -3.89 1.23 9.17
CA ILE A 46 -4.11 -0.04 8.48
C ILE A 46 -3.50 0.02 7.08
N VAL A 47 -3.71 1.14 6.37
CA VAL A 47 -3.13 1.37 5.05
C VAL A 47 -1.59 1.38 5.11
N ASN A 48 -1.02 2.07 6.11
CA ASN A 48 0.42 2.12 6.30
C ASN A 48 1.02 0.73 6.62
N GLU A 49 0.34 -0.08 7.43
CA GLU A 49 0.77 -1.44 7.74
C GLU A 49 0.79 -2.32 6.47
N ILE A 50 -0.26 -2.25 5.66
CA ILE A 50 -0.36 -2.99 4.39
C ILE A 50 0.71 -2.52 3.40
N TRP A 51 0.96 -1.21 3.33
CA TRP A 51 2.04 -0.65 2.53
C TRP A 51 3.40 -1.18 2.99
N ALA A 52 3.69 -1.13 4.29
CA ALA A 52 4.96 -1.60 4.85
C ALA A 52 5.19 -3.10 4.56
N GLU A 53 4.17 -3.93 4.77
CA GLU A 53 4.21 -5.36 4.46
C GLU A 53 4.41 -5.60 2.95
N GLY A 54 3.64 -4.92 2.10
CA GLY A 54 3.69 -5.06 0.65
C GLY A 54 5.02 -4.60 0.07
N SER A 55 5.57 -3.50 0.56
CA SER A 55 6.87 -2.97 0.15
C SER A 55 8.02 -3.88 0.55
N ALA A 56 8.02 -4.38 1.79
CA ALA A 56 9.04 -5.31 2.27
C ALA A 56 9.02 -6.66 1.52
N LYS A 57 7.85 -7.06 0.99
CA LYS A 57 7.68 -8.24 0.14
C LYS A 57 7.94 -7.99 -1.34
N GLY A 58 8.32 -6.77 -1.73
CA GLY A 58 8.54 -6.39 -3.13
C GLY A 58 7.28 -6.36 -4.00
N ARG A 59 6.08 -6.33 -3.39
CA ARG A 59 4.78 -6.34 -4.08
C ARG A 59 4.21 -4.95 -4.31
N LEU A 60 4.67 -3.96 -3.55
CA LEU A 60 4.28 -2.55 -3.68
C LEU A 60 5.54 -1.71 -3.79
N ARG A 61 5.50 -0.65 -4.59
CA ARG A 61 6.60 0.32 -4.67
C ARG A 61 6.07 1.75 -4.67
N LEU A 62 6.90 2.65 -4.17
CA LEU A 62 6.68 4.09 -4.28
C LEU A 62 7.29 4.54 -5.60
N VAL A 63 6.46 5.14 -6.44
CA VAL A 63 6.93 5.88 -7.60
C VAL A 63 7.10 7.33 -7.19
N ASP A 64 8.25 7.90 -7.52
CA ASP A 64 8.56 9.31 -7.33
C ASP A 64 8.99 9.93 -8.66
N GLN A 65 8.19 10.85 -9.18
CA GLN A 65 8.50 11.64 -10.37
C GLN A 65 8.76 13.12 -10.04
N GLY A 66 8.92 13.46 -8.76
CA GLY A 66 9.18 14.81 -8.28
C GLY A 66 8.14 15.34 -7.30
N PRO A 67 8.30 16.61 -6.84
CA PRO A 67 7.41 17.22 -5.85
C PRO A 67 5.94 17.18 -6.30
N GLY A 68 5.07 16.53 -5.51
CA GLY A 68 3.64 16.38 -5.80
C GLY A 68 3.28 15.23 -6.74
N PHE A 69 4.24 14.52 -7.31
CA PHE A 69 4.03 13.40 -8.22
C PHE A 69 4.57 12.09 -7.64
N ARG A 70 4.05 11.72 -6.46
CA ARG A 70 4.38 10.48 -5.76
C ARG A 70 3.12 9.63 -5.58
N TRP A 71 3.21 8.34 -5.91
CA TRP A 71 2.13 7.40 -5.69
C TRP A 71 2.67 6.01 -5.39
N ILE A 72 1.83 5.19 -4.77
CA ILE A 72 2.09 3.77 -4.56
C ILE A 72 1.51 3.02 -5.75
N GLU A 73 2.21 2.00 -6.23
CA GLU A 73 1.68 1.08 -7.23
C GLU A 73 2.02 -0.37 -6.92
N ARG A 74 1.24 -1.26 -7.54
CA ARG A 74 1.48 -2.69 -7.50
C ARG A 74 2.70 -3.03 -8.35
N VAL A 75 3.57 -3.85 -7.79
CA VAL A 75 4.58 -4.58 -8.56
C VAL A 75 3.91 -5.88 -8.94
N GLU A 76 3.21 -5.89 -10.08
CA GLU A 76 2.86 -7.14 -10.74
C GLU A 76 4.20 -7.76 -11.18
N ASP A 77 4.40 -9.06 -10.94
CA ASP A 77 5.58 -9.76 -11.45
C ASP A 77 5.80 -9.30 -12.90
N ALA A 78 6.96 -8.72 -13.18
CA ALA A 78 7.34 -8.38 -14.54
C ALA A 78 7.39 -9.71 -15.32
N ALA A 79 6.27 -10.07 -15.94
CA ALA A 79 6.15 -11.17 -16.87
C ALA A 79 6.82 -10.78 -18.20
#